data_AF-A0A353DDR0-F1
#
_entry.id   AF-A0A353DDR0-F1
#
_cell.length_a   1.000
_cell.length_b   1.000
_cell.length_c   1.000
_cell.angle_alpha   90.00
_cell.angle_beta   90.00
_cell.angle_gamma   90.00
#
_symmetry.space_group_name_H-M   'P 1'
#
loop_
_entity.id
_entity.type
_entity.pdbx_description
1 polymer ?
#
loop_
_entity_poly.entity_id
_entity_poly.type
_entity_poly.pdbx_seq_one_letter_code
_entity_poly.pdbx_strand_id
1 'polypeptide(L)' 'MFRTLYIALMSCVISAATTKPNIVFIIADDCTFRDLGCYGGQAHTPNIDKLAGEG' A
#
# COMPACT_ATOMS: atom_id res chain seq x y z
N MET A 1 27.84 -21.64 -22.41
CA MET A 1 27.55 -20.19 -22.35
C MET A 1 26.10 -19.88 -22.73
N PHE A 2 25.63 -20.24 -23.94
CA PHE A 2 24.23 -20.00 -24.37
C PHE A 2 23.15 -20.73 -23.54
N ARG A 3 23.43 -21.97 -23.09
CA ARG A 3 22.49 -22.76 -22.29
C ARG A 3 22.25 -22.18 -20.89
N THR A 4 23.27 -21.58 -20.30
CA THR A 4 23.20 -20.91 -18.98
C THR A 4 22.40 -19.62 -19.07
N LEU A 5 22.56 -18.87 -20.17
CA LEU A 5 21.79 -17.65 -20.44
C LEU A 5 20.29 -17.95 -20.65
N TYR A 6 19.98 -19.06 -21.32
CA TYR A 6 18.60 -19.51 -21.56
C TYR A 6 17.87 -19.91 -20.26
N ILE A 7 18.56 -20.57 -19.33
CA ILE A 7 18.01 -20.95 -18.03
C ILE A 7 17.75 -19.70 -17.16
N ALA A 8 18.64 -18.71 -17.18
CA ALA A 8 18.44 -17.44 -16.47
C ALA A 8 17.21 -16.68 -16.99
N LEU A 9 17.03 -16.61 -18.31
CA LEU A 9 15.85 -16.01 -18.95
C LEU A 9 14.54 -16.70 -18.57
N MET A 10 14.53 -18.03 -18.48
CA MET A 10 13.34 -18.78 -18.06
C MET A 10 12.99 -18.61 -16.58
N SER A 11 13.98 -18.40 -15.71
CA SER A 11 13.73 -18.19 -14.27
C SER A 11 12.96 -16.90 -13.95
N CYS A 12 13.18 -15.85 -14.77
CA CYS A 12 12.53 -14.55 -14.59
C CYS A 12 11.02 -14.59 -14.88
N VAL A 13 10.57 -15.48 -15.78
CA VAL A 13 9.17 -15.55 -16.22
C VAL A 13 8.27 -16.17 -15.15
N ILE A 14 8.81 -17.05 -14.31
CA ILE A 14 8.02 -17.83 -13.33
C ILE A 14 7.72 -17.01 -12.06
N SER A 15 8.47 -15.93 -11.79
CA SER A 15 8.37 -15.18 -10.52
C SER A 15 7.28 -14.10 -10.48
N ALA A 16 6.40 -14.01 -11.48
CA ALA A 16 5.37 -12.96 -11.57
C ALA A 16 4.01 -13.35 -10.95
N ALA A 17 4.00 -14.13 -9.87
CA ALA A 17 2.77 -14.38 -9.12
C ALA A 17 2.44 -13.16 -8.25
N THR A 18 1.68 -12.22 -8.81
CA THR A 18 1.17 -11.07 -8.05
C THR A 18 0.19 -11.57 -6.98
N THR A 19 0.52 -11.38 -5.71
CA THR A 19 -0.37 -11.72 -4.61
C THR A 19 -1.56 -10.78 -4.64
N LYS A 20 -2.78 -11.32 -4.66
CA LYS A 20 -3.99 -10.49 -4.60
C LYS A 20 -4.00 -9.71 -3.27
N PRO A 21 -4.02 -8.36 -3.30
CA PRO A 21 -4.05 -7.59 -2.07
C PRO A 21 -5.42 -7.72 -1.40
N ASN A 22 -5.42 -7.63 -0.06
CA ASN A 22 -6.65 -7.39 0.69
C ASN A 22 -6.96 -5.89 0.61
N ILE A 23 -8.22 -5.55 0.37
CA ILE A 23 -8.67 -4.15 0.29
C ILE A 23 -9.63 -3.90 1.45
N VAL A 24 -9.32 -2.90 2.28
CA VAL A 24 -10.19 -2.42 3.36
C VAL A 24 -10.61 -0.99 3.01
N PHE A 25 -11.91 -0.78 2.87
CA PHE A 25 -12.48 0.56 2.63
C PHE A 25 -13.10 1.07 3.92
N ILE A 26 -12.61 2.21 4.40
CA ILE A 26 -13.07 2.85 5.64
C ILE A 26 -13.81 4.13 5.25
N ILE A 27 -15.04 4.26 5.72
CA ILE A 27 -15.84 5.47 5.57
C ILE A 27 -16.24 5.98 6.96
N ALA A 28 -16.18 7.30 7.12
CA ALA A 28 -16.64 8.00 8.30
C ALA A 28 -17.71 9.02 7.89
N ASP A 29 -18.82 9.03 8.60
CA ASP A 29 -19.91 9.99 8.38
C ASP A 29 -19.53 11.35 8.96
N ASP A 30 -19.92 12.43 8.27
CA ASP A 30 -19.63 13.83 8.64
C ASP A 30 -18.15 14.15 8.97
N CYS A 31 -17.21 13.31 8.54
CA CYS A 31 -15.79 13.54 8.74
C CYS A 31 -15.25 14.51 7.69
N THR A 32 -14.70 15.63 8.15
CA THR A 32 -14.07 16.63 7.29
C THR A 32 -12.55 16.58 7.43
N PHE A 33 -11.83 17.25 6.52
CA PHE A 33 -10.39 17.41 6.65
C PHE A 33 -9.98 18.19 7.92
N ARG A 34 -10.88 18.95 8.52
CA ARG A 34 -10.59 19.74 9.74
C ARG A 34 -10.60 18.89 11.00
N ASP A 35 -11.05 17.64 10.91
CA ASP A 35 -11.12 16.75 12.05
C ASP A 35 -9.82 15.95 12.22
N LEU A 36 -9.18 15.55 11.13
CA LEU A 36 -8.01 14.66 11.15
C LEU A 36 -6.70 15.41 11.47
N GLY A 37 -5.91 14.85 12.38
CA GLY A 37 -4.61 15.40 12.81
C GLY A 37 -3.62 15.58 11.66
N CYS A 38 -3.56 14.65 10.71
CA CYS A 38 -2.72 14.72 9.51
C CYS A 38 -3.02 15.92 8.59
N TYR A 39 -4.17 16.56 8.74
CA TYR A 39 -4.56 17.79 8.03
C TYR A 39 -4.55 19.04 8.93
N GLY A 40 -4.01 18.95 10.16
CA GLY A 40 -4.01 20.03 11.14
C GLY A 40 -5.30 20.16 11.95
N GLY A 41 -6.14 19.12 11.91
CA GLY A 41 -7.34 19.01 12.74
C GLY A 41 -7.03 18.84 14.23
N GLN A 42 -8.04 19.09 15.06
CA GLN A 42 -7.90 19.06 16.52
C GLN A 42 -8.17 17.68 17.14
N ALA A 43 -8.78 16.75 16.39
CA ALA A 43 -9.08 15.44 16.93
C ALA A 43 -7.81 14.61 17.09
N HIS A 44 -7.78 13.75 18.12
CA HIS A 44 -6.65 12.86 18.35
C HIS A 44 -6.78 11.60 17.48
N THR A 45 -6.09 11.58 16.34
CA THR A 45 -6.22 10.53 15.30
C THR A 45 -4.91 9.76 15.00
N PRO A 46 -4.19 9.23 16.01
CA PRO A 46 -2.84 8.70 15.83
C PRO A 46 -2.74 7.54 14.83
N ASN A 47 -3.77 6.71 14.70
CA ASN A 47 -3.79 5.61 13.74
C ASN A 47 -3.99 6.10 12.31
N ILE A 48 -4.84 7.10 12.08
CA ILE A 48 -5.06 7.69 10.76
C ILE A 48 -3.83 8.50 10.34
N ASP A 49 -3.24 9.23 11.28
CA ASP A 49 -2.03 10.03 11.04
C ASP A 49 -0.85 9.13 10.62
N LYS A 50 -0.71 7.98 11.29
CA LYS A 50 0.28 6.96 10.91
C LYS A 50 0.01 6.40 9.51
N LEU A 51 -1.23 6.02 9.21
CA LEU A 51 -1.60 5.50 7.88
C LEU A 51 -1.30 6.53 6.78
N ALA A 52 -1.62 7.81 7.02
CA ALA A 52 -1.33 8.89 6.07
C ALA A 52 0.18 9.10 5.83
N GLY A 53 1.04 8.79 6.81
CA GLY A 53 2.50 8.82 6.67
C GLY A 53 3.11 7.61 5.95
N GLU A 54 2.36 6.50 5.85
CA GLU A 54 2.82 5.26 5.22
C GLU A 54 2.43 5.14 3.74
N GLY A 55 1.41 5.88 3.30
CA GLY A 55 0.97 5.95 1.90
C GLY A 55 -0.24 5.10 1.57
#